data_AF-A0A9Q2RWA3-F1
#
_entry.id   AF-A0A9Q2RWA3-F1
#
_cell.length_a   1.000
_cell.length_b   1.000
_cell.length_c   1.000
_cell.angle_alpha   90.00
_cell.angle_beta   90.00
_cell.angle_gamma   90.00
#
_symmetry.space_group_name_H-M   'P 1'
#
loop_
_entity.id
_entity.type
_entity.pdbx_description
1 polymer ?
#
loop_
_entity_poly.entity_id
_entity_poly.type
_entity_poly.pdbx_seq_one_letter_code
_entity_poly.pdbx_strand_id
1 'polypeptide(L)'
;MEIFTSSWREYTGPGRVGICQGRPRGAPAGYRFYKPLAPSWDIIKNTKGIDDYRPRYFAEVLDQLDPHQVLEDIKLLANGHPPVLLCFEVTPLTQTNFCHRTMAGEWLAEKTGVTVTEWAEAKQPELAV
;
A
#
# COMPACT_ATOMS: atom_id res chain seq x y z
N MET A 1 -5.80 3.47 14.82
CA MET A 1 -4.91 2.39 14.33
C MET A 1 -3.93 3.02 13.36
N GLU A 2 -2.70 2.52 13.36
CA GLU A 2 -1.65 2.96 12.44
C GLU A 2 -1.42 1.88 11.36
N ILE A 3 -1.30 2.32 10.11
CA ILE A 3 -0.92 1.51 8.96
C ILE A 3 0.28 2.21 8.31
N PHE A 4 1.22 1.42 7.79
CA PHE A 4 2.33 1.95 7.04
C PHE A 4 2.24 1.58 5.55
N THR A 5 2.87 2.38 4.69
CA THR A 5 3.10 2.05 3.28
C THR A 5 4.61 2.00 3.01
N SER A 6 5.06 1.12 2.12
CA SER A 6 6.49 1.08 1.72
C SER A 6 6.74 0.32 0.41
N SER A 7 7.99 0.38 -0.07
CA SER A 7 8.50 -0.51 -1.10
C SER A 7 8.93 -1.86 -0.52
N TRP A 8 8.75 -2.93 -1.30
CA TRP A 8 9.41 -4.22 -1.06
C TRP A 8 10.93 -4.14 -0.90
N ARG A 9 11.57 -3.09 -1.46
CA ARG A 9 13.01 -2.86 -1.36
C ARG A 9 13.43 -2.14 -0.08
N GLU A 10 12.50 -1.42 0.56
CA GLU A 10 12.79 -0.53 1.69
C GLU A 10 12.33 -1.11 3.02
N TYR A 11 11.37 -2.05 2.99
CA TYR A 11 10.81 -2.67 4.18
C TYR A 11 10.88 -4.20 4.14
N THR A 12 11.51 -4.78 5.17
CA THR A 12 11.66 -6.24 5.34
C THR A 12 11.12 -6.75 6.68
N GLY A 13 10.50 -5.87 7.49
CA GLY A 13 9.95 -6.20 8.80
C GLY A 13 8.69 -7.08 8.78
N PRO A 14 8.02 -7.28 9.92
CA PRO A 14 6.77 -8.05 9.99
C PRO A 14 5.56 -7.28 9.42
N GLY A 15 4.36 -7.87 9.39
CA GLY A 15 3.14 -7.17 8.96
C GLY A 15 3.04 -6.85 7.46
N ARG A 16 3.88 -7.49 6.63
CA ARG A 16 3.96 -7.23 5.18
C ARG A 16 2.72 -7.71 4.43
N VAL A 17 1.95 -6.76 3.90
CA VAL A 17 0.79 -7.00 3.06
C VAL A 17 1.03 -6.42 1.67
N GLY A 18 1.27 -7.29 0.70
CA GLY A 18 1.41 -6.91 -0.70
C GLY A 18 0.08 -6.51 -1.31
N ILE A 19 0.00 -5.32 -1.87
CA ILE A 19 -1.17 -4.84 -2.62
C ILE A 19 -0.87 -4.70 -4.12
N CYS A 20 0.21 -5.32 -4.61
CA CYS A 20 0.61 -5.28 -6.01
C CYS A 20 0.17 -6.53 -6.78
N GLN A 21 0.17 -6.47 -8.12
CA GLN A 21 -0.15 -7.62 -8.98
C GLN A 21 0.95 -8.68 -8.99
N GLY A 22 2.21 -8.25 -9.19
CA GLY A 22 3.37 -9.14 -9.25
C GLY A 22 3.80 -9.68 -7.88
N ARG A 23 4.53 -10.80 -7.87
CA ARG A 23 5.23 -11.28 -6.67
C ARG A 23 6.62 -10.65 -6.56
N PRO A 24 7.05 -10.20 -5.37
CA PRO A 24 8.41 -9.72 -5.18
C PRO A 24 9.42 -10.86 -5.36
N ARG A 25 10.52 -10.56 -6.06
CA ARG A 25 11.62 -11.50 -6.24
C ARG A 25 12.58 -11.39 -5.07
N GLY A 26 12.90 -12.52 -4.43
CA GLY A 26 13.86 -12.56 -3.32
C GLY A 26 13.37 -11.98 -1.99
N ALA A 27 12.09 -11.61 -1.87
CA ALA A 27 11.53 -11.21 -0.58
C ALA A 27 11.44 -12.41 0.38
N PRO A 28 11.91 -12.29 1.63
CA PRO A 28 11.76 -13.34 2.64
C PRO A 28 10.30 -13.74 2.84
N ALA A 29 10.05 -14.99 3.21
CA ALA A 29 8.72 -15.48 3.56
C ALA A 29 8.08 -14.65 4.70
N GLY A 30 6.78 -14.86 4.94
CA GLY A 30 6.05 -14.17 6.01
C GLY A 30 5.27 -12.94 5.57
N TYR A 31 5.08 -12.73 4.26
CA TYR A 31 4.12 -11.74 3.75
C TYR A 31 2.82 -12.41 3.28
N ARG A 32 1.78 -11.61 3.11
CA ARG A 32 0.52 -11.99 2.46
C ARG A 32 0.18 -11.01 1.35
N PHE A 33 -0.76 -11.37 0.47
CA PHE A 33 -1.28 -10.46 -0.54
C PHE A 33 -2.74 -10.11 -0.26
N TYR A 34 -3.07 -8.83 -0.38
CA TYR A 34 -4.44 -8.35 -0.46
C TYR A 34 -4.70 -7.84 -1.88
N LYS A 35 -5.09 -8.77 -2.77
CA LYS A 35 -5.34 -8.49 -4.19
C LYS A 35 -6.51 -7.56 -4.49
N PRO A 36 -7.53 -7.38 -3.63
CA PRO A 36 -8.58 -6.39 -3.90
C PRO A 36 -8.04 -4.96 -4.06
N LEU A 37 -6.97 -4.57 -3.35
CA LEU A 37 -6.30 -3.28 -3.55
C LEU A 37 -5.30 -3.27 -4.71
N ALA A 38 -5.16 -4.36 -5.47
CA ALA A 38 -4.24 -4.37 -6.59
C ALA A 38 -4.88 -3.72 -7.83
N PRO A 39 -4.23 -2.72 -8.45
CA PRO A 39 -4.69 -2.18 -9.73
C PRO A 39 -4.76 -3.29 -10.77
N SER A 40 -5.76 -3.25 -11.65
CA SER A 40 -5.85 -4.21 -12.75
C SER A 40 -4.66 -4.08 -13.70
N TRP A 41 -4.32 -5.15 -14.43
CA TRP A 41 -3.29 -5.07 -15.47
C TRP A 41 -3.62 -4.06 -16.57
N ASP A 42 -4.91 -3.79 -16.78
CA ASP A 42 -5.35 -2.78 -17.73
C ASP A 42 -4.95 -1.38 -17.26
N ILE A 43 -5.25 -1.01 -16.01
CA ILE A 43 -4.80 0.25 -15.42
C ILE A 43 -3.28 0.36 -15.54
N ILE A 44 -2.53 -0.66 -15.10
CA ILE A 44 -1.05 -0.64 -15.11
C ILE A 44 -0.47 -0.42 -16.52
N LYS A 45 -1.06 -1.02 -17.55
CA LYS A 45 -0.49 -1.01 -18.91
C LYS A 45 -1.00 0.12 -19.80
N ASN A 46 -2.21 0.61 -19.53
CA ASN A 46 -2.93 1.52 -20.43
C ASN A 46 -3.05 2.94 -19.86
N THR A 47 -2.37 3.26 -18.76
CA THR A 47 -2.21 4.63 -18.25
C THR A 47 -0.81 5.15 -18.50
N LYS A 48 -0.68 6.44 -18.79
CA LYS A 48 0.60 7.10 -19.12
C LYS A 48 1.19 7.89 -17.97
N GLY A 49 0.41 8.29 -16.97
CA GLY A 49 0.86 9.11 -15.85
C GLY A 49 -0.05 8.98 -14.64
N ILE A 50 0.16 9.81 -13.64
CA ILE A 50 -0.68 9.78 -12.44
C ILE A 50 -2.09 10.35 -12.69
N ASP A 51 -2.20 11.31 -13.61
CA ASP A 51 -3.44 12.04 -13.87
C ASP A 51 -4.52 11.16 -14.50
N ASP A 52 -4.14 10.19 -15.33
CA ASP A 52 -5.06 9.18 -15.88
C ASP A 52 -5.13 7.93 -15.00
N TYR A 53 -4.05 7.58 -14.28
CA TYR A 53 -4.05 6.43 -13.39
C TYR A 53 -4.97 6.60 -12.18
N ARG A 54 -4.85 7.72 -11.46
CA ARG A 54 -5.57 7.94 -10.19
C ARG A 54 -7.10 7.82 -10.36
N PRO A 55 -7.77 8.54 -11.27
CA PRO A 55 -9.23 8.45 -11.39
C PRO A 55 -9.69 7.03 -11.73
N ARG A 56 -8.94 6.31 -12.59
CA ARG A 56 -9.24 4.91 -12.92
C ARG A 56 -9.09 3.98 -11.72
N TYR A 57 -8.01 4.12 -10.97
CA TYR A 57 -7.78 3.31 -9.77
C TYR A 57 -8.87 3.53 -8.71
N PHE A 58 -9.31 4.78 -8.52
CA PHE A 58 -10.42 5.07 -7.61
C PHE A 58 -11.73 4.44 -8.09
N ALA A 59 -12.15 4.71 -9.33
CA ALA A 59 -13.45 4.27 -9.83
C ALA A 59 -13.54 2.74 -10.03
N GLU A 60 -12.50 2.13 -10.60
CA GLU A 60 -12.51 0.71 -10.99
C GLU A 60 -12.09 -0.23 -9.86
N VAL A 61 -11.39 0.28 -8.83
CA VAL A 61 -10.91 -0.55 -7.71
C VAL A 61 -11.49 -0.07 -6.39
N LEU A 62 -11.17 1.14 -5.94
CA LEU A 62 -11.48 1.57 -4.58
C LEU A 62 -12.98 1.76 -4.32
N ASP A 63 -13.71 2.33 -5.28
CA ASP A 63 -15.16 2.57 -5.17
C ASP A 63 -15.98 1.27 -5.20
N GLN A 64 -15.35 0.15 -5.54
CA GLN A 64 -15.96 -1.19 -5.53
C GLN A 64 -15.79 -1.91 -4.18
N LEU A 65 -15.06 -1.31 -3.23
CA LEU A 65 -14.68 -1.94 -1.97
C LEU A 65 -15.34 -1.24 -0.77
N ASP A 66 -15.66 -2.05 0.24
CA ASP A 66 -15.99 -1.52 1.56
C ASP A 66 -14.69 -1.18 2.32
N PRO A 67 -14.43 0.09 2.66
CA PRO A 67 -13.21 0.49 3.34
C PRO A 67 -13.04 -0.13 4.73
N HIS A 68 -14.13 -0.40 5.46
CA HIS A 68 -14.06 -1.04 6.76
C HIS A 68 -13.73 -2.53 6.63
N GLN A 69 -14.29 -3.22 5.63
CA GLN A 69 -13.92 -4.61 5.34
C GLN A 69 -12.45 -4.73 4.93
N VAL A 70 -11.98 -3.83 4.06
CA VAL A 70 -10.56 -3.77 3.66
C VAL A 70 -9.65 -3.61 4.89
N LEU A 71 -10.03 -2.74 5.83
CA LEU A 71 -9.28 -2.51 7.05
C LEU A 71 -9.18 -3.78 7.91
N GLU A 72 -10.29 -4.50 8.11
CA GLU A 72 -10.30 -5.75 8.88
C GLU A 72 -9.47 -6.85 8.20
N ASP A 73 -9.57 -6.98 6.87
CA ASP A 73 -8.78 -7.95 6.11
C ASP A 73 -7.28 -7.66 6.22
N ILE A 74 -6.87 -6.39 6.10
CA ILE A 74 -5.47 -5.97 6.22
C ILE A 74 -4.94 -6.28 7.64
N LYS A 75 -5.72 -6.01 8.69
CA LYS A 75 -5.37 -6.35 10.09
C LYS A 75 -5.13 -7.85 10.25
N LEU A 76 -6.05 -8.66 9.72
CA LEU A 76 -5.95 -10.11 9.79
C LEU A 76 -4.71 -10.62 9.06
N LEU A 77 -4.44 -10.11 7.85
CA LEU A 77 -3.29 -10.50 7.04
C LEU A 77 -1.94 -10.08 7.64
N ALA A 78 -1.92 -8.99 8.42
CA ALA A 78 -0.73 -8.55 9.14
C ALA A 78 -0.39 -9.41 10.37
N ASN A 79 -1.28 -10.34 10.75
CA ASN A 79 -1.05 -11.37 11.76
C ASN A 79 -0.53 -10.81 13.10
N GLY A 80 -1.22 -9.80 13.64
CA GLY A 80 -0.92 -9.19 14.94
C GLY A 80 0.19 -8.13 14.93
N HIS A 81 0.79 -7.85 13.77
CA HIS A 81 1.73 -6.74 13.60
C HIS A 81 1.04 -5.51 12.99
N PRO A 82 1.59 -4.29 13.17
CA PRO A 82 1.17 -3.14 12.40
C PRO A 82 1.23 -3.45 10.89
N PRO A 83 0.14 -3.28 10.13
CA PRO A 83 0.16 -3.61 8.72
C PRO A 83 1.05 -2.66 7.93
N VAL A 84 1.81 -3.22 7.00
CA VAL A 84 2.63 -2.46 6.05
C VAL A 84 2.22 -2.84 4.63
N LEU A 85 1.58 -1.90 3.93
CA LEU A 85 1.13 -2.05 2.56
C LEU A 85 2.30 -1.89 1.60
N LEU A 86 2.60 -2.95 0.85
CA LEU A 86 3.79 -3.03 0.02
C LEU A 86 3.49 -3.05 -1.49
N CYS A 87 4.29 -2.27 -2.21
CA CYS A 87 4.42 -2.30 -3.67
C CYS A 87 5.89 -2.15 -4.09
N PHE A 88 6.19 -1.91 -5.36
CA PHE A 88 7.55 -2.03 -5.91
C PHE A 88 8.32 -0.70 -5.95
N GLU A 89 7.62 0.39 -6.20
CA GLU A 89 8.22 1.71 -6.43
C GLU A 89 8.94 2.19 -5.17
N VAL A 90 10.19 2.62 -5.32
CA VAL A 90 11.04 3.07 -4.20
C VAL A 90 10.81 4.56 -3.98
N THR A 91 10.93 5.03 -2.74
CA THR A 91 10.88 6.47 -2.46
C THR A 91 12.12 7.20 -3.01
N PRO A 92 12.06 8.53 -3.28
CA PRO A 92 10.89 9.40 -3.18
C PRO A 92 9.88 9.14 -4.31
N LEU A 93 8.60 9.16 -3.96
CA LEU A 93 7.53 9.10 -4.93
C LEU A 93 7.31 10.50 -5.53
N THR A 94 7.18 10.56 -6.85
CA THR A 94 7.00 11.81 -7.61
C THR A 94 5.90 11.64 -8.63
N GLN A 95 5.57 12.70 -9.37
CA GLN A 95 4.63 12.64 -10.50
C GLN A 95 5.02 11.61 -11.58
N THR A 96 6.33 11.31 -11.71
CA THR A 96 6.85 10.34 -12.69
C THR A 96 7.23 8.99 -12.07
N ASN A 97 7.26 8.90 -10.73
CA ASN A 97 7.51 7.70 -9.96
C ASN A 97 6.44 7.61 -8.86
N PHE A 98 5.19 7.43 -9.26
CA PHE A 98 4.06 7.31 -8.33
C PHE A 98 3.71 5.85 -8.10
N CYS A 99 2.97 5.57 -7.05
CA CYS A 99 2.55 4.23 -6.69
C CYS A 99 1.12 4.24 -6.17
N HIS A 100 0.33 3.21 -6.45
CA HIS A 100 -1.04 3.12 -5.93
C HIS A 100 -1.10 2.92 -4.40
N ARG A 101 0.01 2.54 -3.75
CA ARG A 101 0.03 2.34 -2.29
C ARG A 101 -0.31 3.60 -1.52
N THR A 102 0.16 4.77 -1.98
CA THR A 102 -0.15 6.05 -1.34
C THR A 102 -1.62 6.41 -1.57
N MET A 103 -2.13 6.19 -2.78
CA MET A 103 -3.55 6.39 -3.11
C MET A 103 -4.47 5.51 -2.25
N ALA A 104 -4.12 4.23 -2.07
CA ALA A 104 -4.86 3.30 -1.21
C ALA A 104 -4.79 3.73 0.26
N GLY A 105 -3.62 4.21 0.71
CA GLY A 105 -3.42 4.74 2.06
C GLY A 105 -4.26 5.99 2.34
N GLU A 106 -4.22 6.98 1.44
CA GLU A 106 -5.05 8.18 1.49
C GLU A 106 -6.53 7.84 1.56
N TRP A 107 -6.99 6.94 0.69
CA TRP A 107 -8.38 6.49 0.67
C TRP A 107 -8.78 5.78 1.97
N LEU A 108 -7.94 4.89 2.51
CA LEU A 108 -8.21 4.24 3.79
C LEU A 108 -8.28 5.24 4.94
N ALA A 109 -7.35 6.19 4.98
CA ALA A 109 -7.32 7.24 6.00
C ALA A 109 -8.60 8.09 5.95
N GLU A 110 -8.99 8.54 4.75
CA GLU A 110 -10.18 9.36 4.55
C GLU A 110 -11.47 8.61 4.92
N LYS A 111 -11.60 7.35 4.52
CA LYS A 111 -12.85 6.58 4.70
C LYS A 111 -13.01 5.96 6.08
N THR A 112 -11.92 5.68 6.79
CA THR A 112 -11.98 4.94 8.07
C THR A 112 -11.43 5.71 9.26
N GLY A 113 -10.75 6.84 9.03
CA GLY A 113 -10.12 7.63 10.09
C GLY A 113 -8.83 7.02 10.66
N VAL A 114 -8.27 5.99 10.03
CA VAL A 114 -6.95 5.46 10.42
C VAL A 114 -5.83 6.38 9.98
N THR A 115 -4.69 6.29 10.65
CA THR A 115 -3.47 6.98 10.24
C THR A 115 -2.70 6.09 9.28
N VAL A 116 -2.33 6.63 8.12
CA VAL A 116 -1.46 5.95 7.14
C VAL A 116 -0.22 6.79 6.88
N THR A 117 0.96 6.21 7.10
CA THR A 117 2.26 6.91 6.97
C THR A 117 3.22 6.11 6.11
N GLU A 118 4.01 6.75 5.25
CA GLU A 118 5.06 6.05 4.52
C GLU A 118 6.20 5.68 5.50
N TRP A 119 6.68 4.43 5.46
CA TRP A 119 7.67 3.93 6.41
C TRP A 119 9.00 4.72 6.39
N ALA A 120 9.37 5.28 5.24
CA ALA A 120 10.55 6.15 5.15
C ALA A 120 10.40 7.44 5.97
N GLU A 121 9.17 7.94 6.11
CA GLU A 121 8.82 9.10 6.95
C GLU A 121 8.65 8.67 8.41
N ALA A 122 8.22 7.43 8.67
CA ALA A 122 8.12 6.83 10.00
C ALA A 122 9.47 6.42 10.63
N LYS A 123 10.61 6.65 9.97
CA LYS A 123 11.96 6.38 10.53
C LYS A 123 12.38 7.33 11.68
N GLN A 124 11.47 8.15 12.19
CA GLN A 124 11.68 8.87 13.45
C GLN A 124 10.49 8.64 14.38
N PRO A 125 10.57 7.57 15.18
CA PRO A 125 10.49 7.80 16.62
C PRO A 125 11.67 7.15 17.38
N GLU A 126 12.33 7.96 18.19
CA GLU A 126 13.23 7.66 19.33
C GLU A 126 14.09 6.38 19.31
N LEU A 127 15.34 6.54 18.83
CA LEU A 127 16.50 6.04 19.56
C LEU A 127 17.15 7.26 20.25
N ALA A 128 16.53 7.70 21.34
CA ALA A 128 17.17 8.56 22.32
C ALA A 128 17.06 7.83 23.67
N VAL A 129 18.04 6.97 23.92
CA VAL A 129 18.47 6.60 25.29
C VAL A 129 19.49 7.62 25.73
#